data_AF-A0A7G4RHD9-F1
#
_entry.id   AF-A0A7G4RHD9-F1
#
_cell.length_a   1.000
_cell.length_b   1.000
_cell.length_c   1.000
_cell.angle_alpha   90.00
_cell.angle_beta   90.00
_cell.angle_gamma   90.00
#
_symmetry.space_group_name_H-M   'P 1'
#
loop_
_entity.id
_entity.type
_entity.pdbx_description
1 polymer ?
#
loop_
_entity_poly.entity_id
_entity_poly.type
_entity_poly.pdbx_seq_one_letter_code
_entity_poly.pdbx_strand_id
1 'polypeptide(L)'
;MNQPLTFLIDKLNKQLHELDLNLHAAQCTKQELEQQIQNIEEQIDQTQTNSRLVNPASEINWLNFIIQQQEKKESITLDLKNYRDVENKLKEKINRIKMELSMLTNYLHRQSTNEQKSSLV
;
A
#
# COMPACT_ATOMS: atom_id res chain seq x y z
N MET A 1 -36.58 -14.31 -7.26
CA MET A 1 -35.38 -15.17 -7.21
C MET A 1 -34.19 -14.38 -7.74
N ASN A 2 -33.21 -14.02 -6.89
CA ASN A 2 -32.03 -13.21 -7.27
C ASN A 2 -30.69 -13.97 -7.00
N GLN A 3 -30.70 -15.31 -6.98
CA GLN A 3 -29.52 -16.12 -6.62
C GLN A 3 -28.23 -15.78 -7.40
N PRO A 4 -28.26 -15.54 -8.74
CA PRO A 4 -27.06 -15.14 -9.48
C PRO A 4 -26.48 -13.80 -9.01
N LEU A 5 -27.34 -12.88 -8.56
CA LEU A 5 -26.95 -11.55 -8.09
C LEU A 5 -26.37 -11.59 -6.68
N THR A 6 -26.96 -12.39 -5.79
CA THR A 6 -26.41 -12.65 -4.46
C THR A 6 -25.02 -13.28 -4.55
N PHE A 7 -24.84 -14.27 -5.44
CA PHE A 7 -23.52 -14.87 -5.69
C PHE A 7 -22.48 -13.85 -6.17
N LEU A 8 -22.86 -12.94 -7.08
CA LEU A 8 -21.98 -11.88 -7.56
C LEU A 8 -21.58 -10.92 -6.43
N ILE A 9 -22.53 -10.49 -5.60
CA ILE A 9 -22.28 -9.63 -4.44
C ILE A 9 -21.31 -10.31 -3.47
N ASP A 10 -21.53 -11.58 -3.14
CA ASP A 10 -20.66 -12.35 -2.25
C ASP A 10 -19.24 -12.47 -2.82
N LYS A 11 -19.13 -12.69 -4.14
CA LYS A 11 -17.84 -12.73 -4.83
C LYS A 11 -17.11 -11.38 -4.76
N LEU A 12 -17.81 -10.28 -5.03
CA LEU A 12 -17.24 -8.94 -4.97
C LEU A 12 -16.82 -8.57 -3.54
N ASN A 13 -17.59 -8.96 -2.53
CA ASN A 13 -17.23 -8.76 -1.13
C ASN A 13 -15.98 -9.55 -0.73
N LYS A 14 -15.84 -10.81 -1.18
CA LYS A 14 -14.62 -11.60 -0.98
C LYS A 14 -13.41 -10.93 -1.63
N GLN A 15 -13.55 -10.50 -2.88
CA GLN A 15 -12.48 -9.79 -3.59
C GLN A 15 -12.10 -8.47 -2.90
N LEU A 16 -13.09 -7.73 -2.41
CA LEU A 16 -12.86 -6.50 -1.65
C LEU A 16 -12.03 -6.79 -0.38
N HIS A 17 -12.41 -7.82 0.37
CA HIS A 17 -11.70 -8.21 1.58
C HIS A 17 -10.24 -8.63 1.29
N GLU A 18 -10.02 -9.45 0.26
CA GLU A 18 -8.67 -9.83 -0.18
C GLU A 18 -7.84 -8.62 -0.59
N LEU A 19 -8.43 -7.66 -1.30
CA LEU A 19 -7.74 -6.42 -1.68
C LEU A 19 -7.41 -5.54 -0.48
N ASP A 20 -8.31 -5.44 0.51
CA ASP A 20 -8.06 -4.69 1.75
C ASP A 20 -6.91 -5.31 2.55
N LEU A 21 -6.84 -6.66 2.65
CA LEU A 21 -5.72 -7.36 3.27
C LEU A 21 -4.39 -7.09 2.55
N ASN A 22 -4.41 -7.15 1.21
CA ASN A 22 -3.22 -6.86 0.39
C ASN A 22 -2.80 -5.39 0.51
N LEU A 23 -3.76 -4.47 0.61
CA LEU A 23 -3.48 -3.05 0.81
C LEU A 23 -2.82 -2.81 2.16
N HIS A 24 -3.35 -3.41 3.22
CA HIS A 24 -2.76 -3.33 4.55
C HIS A 24 -1.33 -3.89 4.56
N ALA A 25 -1.10 -5.06 3.96
CA ALA A 25 0.23 -5.66 3.85
C ALA A 25 1.22 -4.73 3.12
N ALA A 26 0.81 -4.17 1.98
CA ALA A 26 1.64 -3.22 1.22
C ALA A 26 1.96 -1.94 2.04
N GLN A 27 1.01 -1.47 2.85
CA GLN A 27 1.21 -0.30 3.73
C GLN A 27 2.18 -0.59 4.87
N CYS A 28 2.10 -1.77 5.49
CA CYS A 28 3.06 -2.21 6.51
C CYS A 28 4.48 -2.24 5.93
N THR A 29 4.67 -2.91 4.78
CA THR A 29 6.00 -2.97 4.14
C THR A 29 6.51 -1.60 3.76
N LYS A 30 5.65 -0.71 3.22
CA LYS A 30 6.03 0.67 2.91
C LYS A 30 6.56 1.40 4.16
N GLN A 31 5.87 1.26 5.29
CA GLN A 31 6.28 1.89 6.56
C GLN A 31 7.61 1.31 7.07
N GLU A 32 7.82 0.01 6.94
CA GLU A 32 9.10 -0.62 7.29
C GLU A 32 10.26 -0.09 6.43
N LEU A 33 10.05 0.10 5.13
CA LEU A 33 11.06 0.66 4.23
C LEU A 33 11.34 2.14 4.57
N GLU A 34 10.32 2.94 4.88
CA GLU A 34 10.47 4.32 5.34
C GLU A 34 11.31 4.39 6.63
N GLN A 35 11.05 3.49 7.58
CA GLN A 35 11.84 3.40 8.81
C GLN A 35 13.29 2.97 8.55
N GLN A 36 13.53 2.06 7.60
CA GLN A 36 14.89 1.65 7.24
C GLN A 36 15.68 2.80 6.61
N ILE A 37 15.05 3.61 5.76
CA ILE A 37 15.67 4.81 5.19
C ILE A 37 16.05 5.79 6.31
N GLN A 38 15.12 6.07 7.22
CA GLN A 38 15.36 6.97 8.35
C GLN A 38 16.54 6.50 9.21
N ASN A 39 16.60 5.20 9.52
CA ASN A 39 17.71 4.63 10.29
C ASN A 39 19.06 4.77 9.57
N ILE A 40 19.09 4.63 8.23
CA ILE A 40 20.31 4.81 7.44
C ILE A 40 20.76 6.27 7.49
N GLU A 41 19.83 7.22 7.36
CA GLU A 41 20.12 8.65 7.45
C GLU A 41 20.71 9.01 8.81
N GLU A 42 20.12 8.50 9.90
CA GLU A 42 20.64 8.70 11.25
C GLU A 42 22.05 8.12 11.46
N GLN A 43 22.34 6.95 10.89
CA GLN A 43 23.68 6.34 10.95
C GLN A 43 24.72 7.20 10.22
N ILE A 44 24.37 7.74 9.05
CA ILE A 44 25.24 8.63 8.28
C ILE A 44 25.54 9.89 9.11
N ASP A 45 24.52 10.55 9.65
CA ASP A 45 24.65 11.79 10.41
C ASP A 45 25.49 11.60 11.70
N GLN A 46 25.27 10.50 12.42
CA GLN A 46 26.03 10.18 13.63
C GLN A 46 27.53 10.00 13.34
N THR A 47 27.89 9.42 12.19
CA THR A 47 29.30 9.22 11.83
C THR A 47 30.05 10.51 11.48
N GLN A 48 29.36 11.59 11.08
CA GLN A 48 30.00 12.88 10.79
C GLN A 48 30.60 13.56 12.04
N THR A 49 30.12 13.23 13.23
CA THR A 49 30.46 13.96 14.47
C THR A 49 31.85 13.59 15.05
N ASN A 50 32.49 12.52 14.56
CA ASN A 50 33.65 11.90 15.23
C ASN A 50 35.03 12.18 14.59
N SER A 51 35.12 13.00 13.54
CA SER A 51 36.42 13.26 12.86
C SER A 51 37.13 14.49 13.42
N ARG A 52 38.04 14.29 14.40
CA ARG A 52 38.96 15.34 14.89
C ARG A 52 40.45 15.01 14.72
N LEU A 53 40.80 13.83 14.21
CA LEU A 53 42.16 13.41 13.89
C LEU A 53 42.16 12.75 12.50
N VAL A 54 42.72 13.43 11.50
CA VAL A 54 42.74 12.97 10.10
C VAL A 54 43.77 11.85 9.97
N ASN A 55 43.30 10.61 10.10
CA ASN A 55 44.02 9.42 9.67
C ASN A 55 43.48 9.01 8.29
N PRO A 56 44.28 9.06 7.21
CA PRO A 56 43.82 8.72 5.86
C PRO A 56 43.16 7.34 5.75
N ALA A 57 43.63 6.34 6.51
CA ALA A 57 43.01 5.02 6.50
C ALA A 57 41.62 5.02 7.15
N SER A 58 41.44 5.80 8.22
CA SER A 58 40.15 5.97 8.89
C SER A 58 39.15 6.74 8.02
N GLU A 59 39.63 7.73 7.27
CA GLU A 59 38.82 8.50 6.32
C GLU A 59 38.35 7.65 5.13
N ILE A 60 39.24 6.83 4.55
CA ILE A 60 38.87 5.89 3.48
C ILE A 60 37.81 4.90 3.97
N ASN A 61 37.99 4.33 5.17
CA ASN A 61 37.00 3.40 5.74
C ASN A 61 35.65 4.08 6.00
N TRP A 62 35.66 5.33 6.46
CA TRP A 62 34.45 6.11 6.65
C TRP A 62 33.75 6.40 5.32
N LEU A 63 34.47 6.86 4.30
CA LEU A 63 33.91 7.09 2.96
C LEU A 63 33.30 5.81 2.38
N ASN A 64 34.00 4.67 2.51
CA ASN A 64 33.47 3.37 2.07
C ASN A 64 32.17 3.02 2.80
N PHE A 65 32.09 3.26 4.10
CA PHE A 65 30.87 3.06 4.87
C PHE A 65 29.73 3.95 4.37
N ILE A 66 29.98 5.25 4.16
CA ILE A 66 28.97 6.18 3.65
C ILE A 66 28.45 5.74 2.27
N ILE A 67 29.35 5.34 1.36
CA ILE A 67 28.99 4.85 0.03
C ILE A 67 28.07 3.63 0.14
N GLN A 68 28.43 2.64 0.98
CA GLN A 68 27.60 1.44 1.18
C GLN A 68 26.21 1.77 1.75
N GLN A 69 26.12 2.70 2.71
CA GLN A 69 24.83 3.12 3.26
C GLN A 69 23.99 3.85 2.23
N GLN A 70 24.61 4.69 1.40
CA GLN A 70 23.93 5.43 0.34
C GLN A 70 23.40 4.49 -0.76
N GLU A 71 24.20 3.51 -1.20
CA GLU A 71 23.77 2.47 -2.15
C GLU A 71 22.57 1.67 -1.59
N LYS A 72 22.63 1.30 -0.31
CA LYS A 72 21.53 0.62 0.37
C LYS A 72 20.26 1.48 0.40
N LYS A 73 20.38 2.76 0.73
CA LYS A 73 19.28 3.73 0.73
C LYS A 73 18.63 3.85 -0.64
N GLU A 74 19.43 3.90 -1.70
CA GLU A 74 18.94 3.98 -3.08
C GLU A 74 18.13 2.75 -3.47
N SER A 75 18.63 1.54 -3.13
CA SER A 75 17.88 0.30 -3.34
C SER A 75 16.54 0.29 -2.61
N ILE A 76 16.52 0.66 -1.33
CA ILE A 76 15.29 0.70 -0.52
C ILE A 76 14.33 1.77 -1.04
N THR A 77 14.85 2.91 -1.52
CA THR A 77 14.03 3.98 -2.11
C THR A 77 13.34 3.52 -3.39
N LEU A 78 14.01 2.71 -4.21
CA LEU A 78 13.40 2.10 -5.39
C LEU A 78 12.27 1.14 -5.01
N ASP A 79 12.49 0.28 -4.01
CA ASP A 79 11.46 -0.62 -3.49
C ASP A 79 10.28 0.16 -2.91
N LEU A 80 10.53 1.24 -2.17
CA LEU A 80 9.49 2.11 -1.63
C LEU A 80 8.61 2.70 -2.73
N LYS A 81 9.21 3.13 -3.84
CA LYS A 81 8.48 3.61 -5.02
C LYS A 81 7.59 2.51 -5.60
N ASN A 82 8.11 1.29 -5.73
CA ASN A 82 7.33 0.14 -6.21
C ASN A 82 6.12 -0.15 -5.31
N TYR A 83 6.30 -0.12 -3.98
CA TYR A 83 5.21 -0.32 -3.03
C TYR A 83 4.17 0.80 -3.05
N ARG A 84 4.57 2.06 -3.30
CA ARG A 84 3.60 3.15 -3.55
C ARG A 84 2.76 2.91 -4.79
N ASP A 85 3.36 2.42 -5.88
CA ASP A 85 2.62 2.10 -7.10
C ASP A 85 1.66 0.93 -6.89
N VAL A 86 2.07 -0.09 -6.13
CA VAL A 86 1.19 -1.21 -5.73
C VAL A 86 0.02 -0.71 -4.86
N GLU A 87 0.30 0.13 -3.87
CA GLU A 87 -0.72 0.73 -3.00
C GLU A 87 -1.78 1.49 -3.82
N ASN A 88 -1.35 2.31 -4.78
CA ASN A 88 -2.24 3.07 -5.64
C ASN A 88 -3.12 2.15 -6.50
N LYS A 89 -2.53 1.11 -7.13
CA LYS A 89 -3.27 0.13 -7.92
C LYS A 89 -4.31 -0.63 -7.08
N LEU A 90 -3.98 -0.96 -5.83
CA LEU A 90 -4.90 -1.63 -4.91
C LEU A 90 -6.06 -0.69 -4.53
N LYS A 91 -5.79 0.57 -4.20
CA LYS A 91 -6.81 1.58 -3.91
C LYS A 91 -7.78 1.80 -5.09
N GLU A 92 -7.25 1.88 -6.30
CA GLU A 92 -8.08 2.00 -7.52
C GLU A 92 -9.02 0.80 -7.68
N LYS A 93 -8.51 -0.42 -7.51
CA LYS A 93 -9.32 -1.65 -7.60
C LYS A 93 -10.39 -1.70 -6.51
N ILE A 94 -10.03 -1.36 -5.27
CA ILE A 94 -10.96 -1.28 -4.13
C ILE A 94 -12.09 -0.30 -4.43
N ASN A 95 -11.76 0.90 -4.93
CA ASN A 95 -12.74 1.93 -5.27
C ASN A 95 -13.70 1.44 -6.37
N ARG A 96 -13.17 0.78 -7.40
CA ARG A 96 -13.98 0.19 -8.46
C ARG A 96 -14.96 -0.85 -7.92
N ILE A 97 -14.51 -1.79 -7.09
CA ILE A 97 -15.39 -2.82 -6.51
C ILE A 97 -16.44 -2.19 -5.59
N LYS A 98 -16.07 -1.18 -4.79
CA LYS A 98 -17.04 -0.42 -3.97
C LYS A 98 -18.12 0.26 -4.81
N MET A 99 -17.75 0.83 -5.95
CA MET A 99 -18.72 1.39 -6.91
C MET A 99 -19.63 0.31 -7.49
N GLU A 100 -19.07 -0.83 -7.92
CA GLU A 100 -19.84 -1.95 -8.46
C GLU A 100 -20.84 -2.48 -7.43
N LEU A 101 -20.41 -2.68 -6.18
CA LEU A 101 -21.29 -3.06 -5.07
C LEU A 101 -22.41 -2.02 -4.84
N SER A 102 -22.07 -0.72 -4.82
CA SER A 102 -23.07 0.35 -4.67
C SER A 102 -24.12 0.34 -5.78
N MET A 103 -23.71 0.13 -7.04
CA MET A 103 -24.62 0.02 -8.17
C MET A 103 -25.55 -1.19 -8.02
N LEU A 104 -25.02 -2.34 -7.58
CA LEU A 104 -25.81 -3.54 -7.33
C LEU A 104 -26.81 -3.35 -6.18
N THR A 105 -26.40 -2.69 -5.09
CA THR A 105 -27.29 -2.35 -3.97
C THR A 105 -28.42 -1.42 -4.42
N ASN A 106 -28.11 -0.39 -5.22
CA ASN A 106 -29.11 0.53 -5.76
C ASN A 106 -30.09 -0.18 -6.71
N TYR A 107 -29.58 -1.11 -7.53
CA TYR A 107 -30.42 -1.93 -8.41
C TYR A 107 -31.41 -2.78 -7.60
N LEU A 108 -30.91 -3.51 -6.59
CA LEU A 108 -31.75 -4.33 -5.70
C LEU A 108 -32.82 -3.50 -5.01
N HIS A 109 -32.46 -2.31 -4.51
CA HIS A 109 -33.41 -1.42 -3.84
C HIS A 109 -34.53 -0.95 -4.79
N ARG A 110 -34.19 -0.59 -6.03
CA ARG A 110 -35.17 -0.22 -7.06
C ARG A 110 -36.09 -1.39 -7.45
N GLN A 111 -35.54 -2.60 -7.52
CA GLN A 111 -36.32 -3.80 -7.79
C GLN A 111 -37.35 -4.05 -6.67
N SER A 112 -36.93 -4.04 -5.40
CA SER A 112 -37.82 -4.26 -4.27
C SER A 112 -38.93 -3.20 -4.15
N THR A 113 -38.61 -1.93 -4.41
CA THR A 113 -39.60 -0.83 -4.38
C THR A 113 -40.59 -0.89 -5.52
N ASN A 114 -40.19 -1.37 -6.70
CA ASN A 114 -41.10 -1.61 -7.82
C ASN A 114 -42.01 -2.81 -7.56
N GLU A 115 -41.47 -3.92 -7.03
CA GLU A 115 -42.25 -5.12 -6.69
C GLU A 115 -43.35 -4.82 -5.66
N GLN A 116 -43.05 -3.99 -4.63
CA GLN A 116 -44.03 -3.53 -3.63
C GLN A 116 -45.15 -2.66 -4.21
N LYS A 117 -44.85 -1.82 -5.21
CA LYS A 117 -45.86 -1.00 -5.88
C LYS A 117 -46.80 -1.84 -6.75
N SER A 118 -46.28 -2.85 -7.44
CA SER A 118 -47.08 -3.77 -8.25
C SER A 118 -47.95 -4.72 -7.43
N SER A 119 -47.62 -5.00 -6.16
CA SER A 119 -48.45 -5.84 -5.27
C SER A 119 -49.59 -5.09 -4.58
N LEU A 120 -49.63 -3.76 -4.69
CA LEU A 120 -50.64 -2.87 -4.08
C LEU A 120 -51.69 -2.37 -5.08
N VAL A 121 -51.63 -2.84 -6.34
CA VAL A 121 -52.58 -2.56 -7.44
C VAL A 121 -53.30 -3.86 -7.78
#